data_AF-A0A8X8BJ72-F1
#
_entry.id   AF-A0A8X8BJ72-F1
#
_cell.length_a   1.000
_cell.length_b   1.000
_cell.length_c   1.000
_cell.angle_alpha   90.00
_cell.angle_beta   90.00
_cell.angle_gamma   90.00
#
_symmetry.space_group_name_H-M   'P 1'
#
loop_
_entity.id
_entity.type
_entity.pdbx_description
1 polymer ?
#
loop_
_entity_poly.entity_id
_entity_poly.type
_entity_poly.pdbx_seq_one_letter_code
_entity_poly.pdbx_strand_id
1 'polypeptide(L)'
;MSRKGDGVYRFGFNDKSWSLLWSDSQYSVYHNSQQTVISAPYSPRIGVYLDWPAGSLSFYSVSHSMTLLHKFNTSFTEPLYPGFGLGWNTSVKICI
;
A
#
# COMPACT_ATOMS: atom_id res chain seq x y z
N MET A 1 13.36 -11.35 -9.43
CA MET A 1 13.22 -12.13 -10.68
C MET A 1 11.78 -12.02 -11.18
N SER A 2 11.62 -11.94 -12.50
CA SER A 2 10.51 -11.39 -13.30
C SER A 2 9.06 -11.72 -12.84
N ARG A 3 8.15 -10.75 -12.99
CA ARG A 3 6.69 -10.98 -12.99
C ARG A 3 6.26 -11.32 -14.44
N LYS A 4 6.14 -12.60 -14.80
CA LYS A 4 5.57 -13.07 -16.10
C LYS A 4 4.83 -14.43 -15.92
N GLY A 5 3.54 -14.51 -16.30
CA GLY A 5 2.67 -15.73 -16.22
C GLY A 5 1.43 -15.71 -15.29
N ASP A 6 0.22 -15.66 -15.85
CA ASP A 6 -1.10 -16.01 -15.26
C ASP A 6 -1.46 -15.61 -13.81
N GLY A 7 -2.16 -14.48 -13.65
CA GLY A 7 -3.19 -14.32 -12.61
C GLY A 7 -2.80 -13.69 -11.26
N VAL A 8 -1.54 -13.77 -10.81
CA VAL A 8 -1.17 -13.33 -9.43
C VAL A 8 -0.20 -12.14 -9.42
N TYR A 9 -0.44 -11.14 -10.28
CA TYR A 9 0.45 -9.97 -10.44
C TYR A 9 0.16 -8.77 -9.55
N ARG A 10 -0.52 -8.95 -8.42
CA ARG A 10 -0.89 -7.83 -7.53
C ARG A 10 0.16 -7.59 -6.45
N PHE A 11 0.32 -6.34 -6.02
CA PHE A 11 1.15 -6.01 -4.83
C PHE A 11 0.44 -6.52 -3.57
N GLY A 12 1.18 -7.07 -2.61
CA GLY A 12 0.66 -7.63 -1.36
C GLY A 12 0.30 -9.12 -1.40
N PHE A 13 0.34 -9.76 -2.57
CA PHE A 13 0.06 -11.20 -2.75
C PHE A 13 1.33 -12.08 -2.65
N ASN A 14 2.33 -11.60 -1.91
CA ASN A 14 3.54 -12.32 -1.54
C ASN A 14 4.14 -11.69 -0.28
N ASP A 15 5.14 -12.35 0.29
CA ASP A 15 5.88 -11.96 1.49
C ASP A 15 6.85 -10.79 1.26
N LYS A 16 7.07 -10.37 0.01
CA LYS A 16 8.00 -9.29 -0.36
C LYS A 16 7.32 -7.98 -0.75
N SER A 17 6.01 -7.90 -0.57
CA SER A 17 5.26 -6.69 -0.91
C SER A 17 4.14 -6.42 0.08
N TRP A 18 3.85 -5.14 0.21
CA TRP A 18 2.77 -4.57 1.01
C TRP A 18 2.00 -3.62 0.12
N SER A 19 0.68 -3.59 0.24
CA SER A 19 -0.13 -2.66 -0.56
C SER A 19 -1.31 -2.15 0.24
N LEU A 20 -1.72 -0.93 -0.12
CA LEU A 20 -3.02 -0.35 0.21
C LEU A 20 -3.82 -0.26 -1.09
N LEU A 21 -5.03 -0.77 -1.07
CA LEU A 21 -5.98 -0.74 -2.18
C LEU A 21 -7.24 0.00 -1.72
N TRP A 22 -7.77 0.87 -2.58
CA TRP A 22 -9.13 1.37 -2.47
C TRP A 22 -9.99 0.69 -3.54
N SER A 23 -10.98 -0.09 -3.13
CA SER A 23 -11.99 -0.70 -4.01
C SER A 23 -13.31 -0.84 -3.26
N ASP A 24 -14.43 -0.89 -3.98
CA ASP A 24 -15.75 -1.18 -3.39
C ASP A 24 -16.11 -0.28 -2.19
N SER A 25 -15.71 0.99 -2.27
CA SER A 25 -15.92 2.02 -1.23
C SER A 25 -15.23 1.77 0.11
N GLN A 26 -14.16 0.96 0.13
CA GLN A 26 -13.38 0.69 1.34
C GLN A 26 -11.88 0.56 1.05
N TYR A 27 -11.08 0.74 2.10
CA TYR A 27 -9.65 0.42 2.05
C TYR A 27 -9.42 -1.04 2.41
N SER A 28 -8.49 -1.67 1.70
CA SER A 28 -7.94 -2.98 2.08
C SER A 28 -6.42 -2.91 2.01
N VAL A 29 -5.75 -3.47 3.00
CA VAL A 29 -4.31 -3.70 2.94
C VAL A 29 -4.02 -5.16 2.69
N TYR A 30 -2.97 -5.42 1.91
CA TYR A 30 -2.53 -6.77 1.59
C TYR A 30 -1.05 -6.97 1.92
N HIS A 31 -0.74 -8.11 2.52
CA HIS A 31 0.61 -8.63 2.67
C HIS A 31 0.57 -10.15 2.77
N ASN A 32 1.46 -10.85 2.06
CA ASN A 32 1.49 -12.31 2.02
C ASN A 32 0.12 -12.95 1.76
N SER A 33 -0.64 -12.35 0.83
CA SER A 33 -2.02 -12.77 0.46
C SER A 33 -3.05 -12.65 1.59
N GLN A 34 -2.69 -12.09 2.74
CA GLN A 34 -3.63 -11.75 3.80
C GLN A 34 -4.22 -10.38 3.56
N GLN A 35 -5.55 -10.28 3.67
CA GLN A 35 -6.29 -9.04 3.54
C GLN A 35 -6.71 -8.53 4.93
N THR A 36 -6.60 -7.22 5.14
CA THR A 36 -7.26 -6.55 6.26
C THR A 36 -8.06 -5.37 5.72
N VAL A 37 -9.37 -5.35 5.99
CA VAL A 37 -10.25 -4.25 5.63
C VAL A 37 -10.11 -3.13 6.64
N ILE A 38 -10.03 -1.90 6.16
CA ILE A 38 -9.89 -0.69 6.98
C ILE A 38 -11.14 0.17 6.80
N SER A 39 -11.78 0.50 7.91
CA SER A 39 -12.88 1.46 7.93
C SER A 39 -12.31 2.88 8.02
N ALA A 40 -12.28 3.56 6.88
CA ALA A 40 -11.86 4.96 6.80
C ALA A 40 -12.52 5.64 5.58
N PRO A 41 -12.80 6.95 5.65
CA PRO A 41 -13.36 7.68 4.52
C PRO A 41 -12.36 7.77 3.36
N TYR A 42 -12.88 7.87 2.14
CA TYR A 42 -12.05 8.04 0.94
C TYR A 42 -11.12 9.26 1.06
N SER A 43 -9.87 9.06 0.66
CA SER A 43 -8.83 10.07 0.62
C SER A 43 -8.17 10.08 -0.77
N PRO A 44 -8.24 11.20 -1.52
CA PRO A 44 -7.60 11.31 -2.84
C PRO A 44 -6.07 11.40 -2.76
N ARG A 45 -5.54 11.71 -1.57
CA ARG A 45 -4.10 11.77 -1.30
C ARG A 45 -3.75 10.78 -0.21
N ILE A 46 -2.75 9.94 -0.50
CA ILE A 46 -2.21 8.96 0.42
C ILE A 46 -0.76 9.32 0.73
N GLY A 47 -0.42 9.42 2.01
CA GLY A 47 0.95 9.51 2.49
C GLY A 47 1.49 8.10 2.74
N VAL A 48 2.73 7.86 2.34
CA VAL A 48 3.43 6.60 2.61
C VAL A 48 4.72 6.96 3.34
N TYR A 49 4.92 6.37 4.51
CA TYR A 49 6.11 6.59 5.33
C TYR A 49 6.79 5.27 5.62
N LEU A 50 8.10 5.22 5.36
CA LEU A 50 8.95 4.08 5.63
C LEU A 50 9.93 4.46 6.75
N ASP A 51 9.76 3.85 7.91
CA ASP A 51 10.73 3.89 9.00
C ASP A 51 11.57 2.63 8.95
N TRP A 52 12.71 2.71 8.26
CA TRP A 52 13.57 1.56 8.07
C TRP A 52 14.18 1.05 9.39
N PRO A 53 14.81 1.92 10.23
CA PRO A 53 15.40 1.47 11.50
C PRO A 53 14.37 0.88 12.47
N ALA A 54 13.16 1.48 12.55
CA ALA A 54 12.12 0.96 13.42
C ALA A 54 11.35 -0.23 12.82
N GLY A 55 11.60 -0.59 11.56
CA GLY A 55 10.94 -1.69 10.88
C GLY A 55 9.44 -1.46 10.68
N SER A 56 9.06 -0.30 10.13
CA SER A 56 7.65 -0.04 9.85
C SER A 56 7.36 0.67 8.53
N LEU A 57 6.22 0.29 7.94
CA LEU A 57 5.64 0.93 6.76
C LEU A 57 4.23 1.39 7.10
N SER A 58 3.99 2.69 7.01
CA SER A 58 2.72 3.32 7.41
C SER A 58 2.05 4.02 6.23
N PHE A 59 0.74 3.84 6.12
CA PHE A 59 -0.12 4.50 5.15
C PHE A 59 -1.02 5.51 5.86
N TYR A 60 -1.17 6.70 5.28
CA TYR A 60 -1.94 7.80 5.83
C TYR A 60 -2.94 8.35 4.83
N SER A 61 -4.13 8.73 5.29
CA SER A 61 -4.97 9.68 4.59
C SER A 61 -4.42 11.08 4.85
N VAL A 62 -4.28 11.88 3.78
CA VAL A 62 -3.73 13.24 3.86
C VAL A 62 -4.76 14.24 3.34
N SER A 63 -5.20 15.13 4.22
CA SER A 63 -6.04 16.28 3.91
C SER A 63 -5.48 17.53 4.60
N HIS A 64 -6.28 18.22 5.44
CA HIS A 64 -5.79 19.25 6.36
C HIS A 64 -4.96 18.65 7.50
N SER A 65 -5.19 17.39 7.85
CA SER A 65 -4.43 16.60 8.81
C SER A 65 -3.99 15.27 8.18
N MET A 66 -3.06 14.59 8.85
CA MET A 66 -2.63 13.24 8.51
C MET A 66 -3.27 12.23 9.47
N THR A 67 -4.04 11.29 8.93
CA THR A 67 -4.69 10.23 9.71
C THR A 67 -4.09 8.89 9.33
N LEU A 68 -3.61 8.14 10.31
CA LEU A 68 -3.05 6.80 10.08
C LEU A 68 -4.17 5.86 9.60
N LEU A 69 -3.98 5.23 8.44
CA LEU A 69 -4.86 4.19 7.92
C LEU A 69 -4.38 2.81 8.38
N HIS A 70 -3.09 2.54 8.24
CA HIS A 70 -2.50 1.26 8.62
C HIS A 70 -1.00 1.36 8.83
N LYS A 71 -0.46 0.52 9.71
CA LYS A 71 0.97 0.36 9.95
C LYS A 71 1.31 -1.12 9.92
N PHE A 72 2.18 -1.50 8.99
CA PHE A 72 2.87 -2.77 9.02
C PHE A 72 4.11 -2.64 9.90
N ASN A 73 4.32 -3.62 10.78
CA ASN A 73 5.58 -3.77 11.51
C ASN A 73 6.29 -5.01 10.97
N THR A 74 7.52 -4.84 10.48
CA THR A 74 8.31 -5.90 9.86
C THR A 74 9.79 -5.51 9.79
N SER A 75 10.68 -6.50 9.83
CA SER A 75 12.11 -6.28 9.62
C SER A 75 12.43 -6.36 8.13
N PHE A 76 12.68 -5.22 7.50
CA PHE A 76 13.04 -5.18 6.09
C PHE A 76 14.47 -5.71 5.90
N THR A 77 14.62 -6.70 5.02
CA THR A 77 15.91 -7.36 4.74
C THR A 77 16.53 -6.90 3.43
N GLU A 78 15.75 -6.30 2.53
CA GLU A 78 16.16 -5.87 1.19
C GLU A 78 15.50 -4.54 0.83
N PRO A 79 16.17 -3.65 0.07
CA PRO A 79 15.66 -2.33 -0.28
C PRO A 79 14.23 -2.38 -0.83
N LEU A 80 13.39 -1.46 -0.36
CA LEU A 80 12.02 -1.32 -0.83
C LEU A 80 11.91 -0.30 -1.95
N TYR A 81 10.98 -0.55 -2.87
CA TYR A 81 10.68 0.32 -3.99
C TYR A 81 9.18 0.66 -3.99
N PRO A 82 8.81 1.93 -4.24
CA PRO A 82 7.41 2.29 -4.39
C PRO A 82 6.83 1.64 -5.66
N GLY A 83 5.63 1.10 -5.53
CA GLY A 83 4.88 0.51 -6.63
C GLY A 83 3.45 1.04 -6.68
N PHE A 84 2.93 1.27 -7.88
CA PHE A 84 1.57 1.77 -8.10
C PHE A 84 0.79 0.81 -8.98
N GLY A 85 -0.37 0.36 -8.51
CA GLY A 85 -1.33 -0.39 -9.29
C GLY A 85 -2.54 0.49 -9.59
N LEU A 86 -2.92 0.60 -10.86
CA LEU A 86 -4.03 1.45 -11.30
C LEU A 86 -5.18 0.59 -11.83
N GLY A 87 -6.41 0.98 -11.46
CA GLY A 87 -7.62 0.48 -12.10
C GLY A 87 -7.92 1.23 -13.40
N TRP A 88 -8.98 0.80 -14.10
CA TRP A 88 -9.42 1.47 -15.32
C TRP A 88 -9.83 2.92 -15.06
N ASN A 89 -9.45 3.83 -15.98
CA ASN A 89 -9.73 5.26 -15.91
C ASN A 89 -9.26 5.95 -14.62
N THR A 90 -8.19 5.45 -14.00
CA THR A 90 -7.56 6.08 -12.83
C THR A 90 -6.19 6.66 -13.18
N SER A 91 -5.72 7.64 -12.40
CA SER A 91 -4.38 8.21 -12.52
C SER A 91 -3.76 8.39 -11.15
N VAL A 92 -2.42 8.40 -11.10
CA VAL A 92 -1.65 8.72 -9.90
C VAL A 92 -0.68 9.83 -10.24
N LYS A 93 -0.55 10.78 -9.31
CA LYS A 93 0.45 11.84 -9.36
C LYS A 93 1.31 11.76 -8.11
N ILE A 94 2.62 11.71 -8.30
CA ILE A 94 3.58 11.82 -7.20
C ILE A 94 3.66 13.30 -6.81
N CYS A 95 3.42 13.58 -5.53
CA CYS A 95 3.66 14.91 -4.95
C CYS A 95 5.08 14.92 -4.39
N ILE A 96 5.87 15.90 -4.82
CA ILE A 96 7.24 16.19 -4.37
C ILE A 96 7.26 17.57 -3.74
#